data_AF-A0A0B6XXS2-F1
#
_entry.id   AF-A0A0B6XXS2-F1
#
_cell.length_a   1.000
_cell.length_b   1.000
_cell.length_c   1.000
_cell.angle_alpha   90.00
_cell.angle_beta   90.00
_cell.angle_gamma   90.00
#
_symmetry.space_group_name_H-M   'P 1'
#
loop_
_entity.id
_entity.type
_entity.pdbx_description
1 polymer ?
#
loop_
_entity_poly.entity_id
_entity_poly.type
_entity_poly.pdbx_seq_one_letter_code
_entity_poly.pdbx_strand_id
1 'polypeptide(L)'
;QITRLTMAASLSLSDPSSYSETEKCQVCSLELDIAIDFSTHTIAGYAHLTVDKKVENLESLILDIRDLSIQKVTLQENEKDCEFEITNPLNAKFGSKLTIKLGQVVKTRFTISIKYVTS
;
A
#
# COMPACT_ATOMS: atom_id res chain seq x y z
N GLN A 1 -9.08 -32.86 1.91
CA GLN A 1 -9.19 -31.82 0.88
C GLN A 1 -9.28 -30.48 1.60
N ILE A 2 -8.20 -29.70 1.62
CA ILE A 2 -8.15 -28.44 2.40
C ILE A 2 -8.63 -27.33 1.48
N THR A 3 -9.80 -26.78 1.77
CA THR A 3 -10.40 -25.65 1.06
C THR A 3 -9.47 -24.44 1.19
N ARG A 4 -8.78 -24.07 0.11
CA ARG A 4 -8.14 -22.76 -0.02
C ARG A 4 -9.25 -21.72 -0.05
N LEU A 5 -9.46 -21.00 1.05
CA LEU A 5 -10.17 -19.72 1.01
C LEU A 5 -9.29 -18.76 0.21
N THR A 6 -9.61 -18.57 -1.06
CA THR A 6 -9.17 -17.39 -1.80
C THR A 6 -9.77 -16.18 -1.08
N MET A 7 -8.96 -15.47 -0.29
CA MET A 7 -9.35 -14.20 0.33
C MET A 7 -9.66 -13.21 -0.80
N ALA A 8 -10.94 -13.07 -1.14
CA ALA A 8 -11.38 -12.06 -2.10
C ALA A 8 -11.08 -10.67 -1.52
N ALA A 9 -10.39 -9.83 -2.28
CA ALA A 9 -10.20 -8.44 -1.90
C ALA A 9 -11.56 -7.73 -1.88
N SER A 10 -12.02 -7.35 -0.69
CA SER A 10 -13.26 -6.61 -0.44
C SER A 10 -12.99 -5.11 -0.39
N LEU A 11 -13.91 -4.32 -0.94
CA LEU A 11 -13.92 -2.86 -0.83
C LEU A 11 -14.20 -2.43 0.62
N SER A 12 -13.79 -1.22 0.98
CA SER A 12 -14.05 -0.66 2.31
C SER A 12 -15.55 -0.38 2.49
N LEU A 13 -16.05 -0.49 3.73
CA LEU A 13 -17.45 -0.17 4.04
C LEU A 13 -17.71 1.35 4.00
N SER A 14 -16.69 2.16 4.28
CA SER A 14 -16.74 3.62 4.30
C SER A 14 -16.67 4.24 2.90
N ASP A 15 -15.99 3.58 1.97
CA ASP A 15 -15.86 4.00 0.57
C ASP A 15 -15.97 2.77 -0.35
N PRO A 16 -17.13 2.56 -1.02
CA PRO A 16 -17.35 1.41 -1.89
C PRO A 16 -16.56 1.49 -3.21
N SER A 17 -15.68 2.47 -3.38
CA SER A 17 -14.78 2.61 -4.53
C SER A 17 -13.30 2.47 -4.20
N SER A 18 -12.96 2.22 -2.93
CA SER A 18 -11.59 2.10 -2.43
C SER A 18 -11.42 0.85 -1.56
N TYR A 19 -10.24 0.24 -1.64
CA TYR A 19 -9.80 -0.83 -0.74
C TYR A 19 -9.19 -0.30 0.56
N SER A 20 -8.79 0.98 0.59
CA SER A 20 -8.06 1.58 1.70
C SER A 20 -8.93 1.71 2.95
N GLU A 21 -8.36 1.38 4.11
CA GLU A 21 -9.04 1.37 5.42
C GLU A 21 -8.83 2.71 6.15
N THR A 22 -9.43 3.77 5.62
CA THR A 22 -9.24 5.16 6.10
C THR A 22 -9.75 5.41 7.54
N GLU A 23 -10.59 4.51 8.04
CA GLU A 23 -11.04 4.46 9.42
C GLU A 23 -9.94 3.98 10.38
N LYS A 24 -8.98 3.18 9.91
CA LYS A 24 -7.88 2.64 10.73
C LYS A 24 -6.62 3.49 10.70
N CYS A 25 -6.38 4.24 9.62
CA CYS A 25 -5.23 5.12 9.49
C CYS A 25 -5.46 6.24 8.48
N GLN A 26 -4.58 7.22 8.45
CA GLN A 26 -4.63 8.34 7.52
C GLN A 26 -3.23 8.70 7.02
N VAL A 27 -3.09 8.88 5.71
CA VAL A 27 -1.87 9.48 5.13
C VAL A 27 -1.93 10.99 5.35
N CYS A 28 -0.88 11.56 5.93
CA CYS A 28 -0.76 12.98 6.24
C CYS A 28 0.23 13.72 5.34
N SER A 29 1.19 13.01 4.74
CA SER A 29 2.18 13.55 3.81
C SER A 29 2.52 12.54 2.73
N LEU A 30 2.79 13.04 1.53
CA LEU A 30 3.32 12.31 0.39
C LEU A 30 4.54 13.06 -0.15
N GLU A 31 5.70 12.42 -0.10
CA GLU A 31 6.91 12.91 -0.75
C GLU A 31 7.25 11.98 -1.91
N LEU A 32 7.47 12.55 -3.09
CA LEU A 32 7.74 11.82 -4.33
C LEU A 32 9.17 12.10 -4.78
N ASP A 33 9.98 11.05 -4.83
CA ASP A 33 11.27 11.04 -5.52
C ASP A 33 11.10 10.25 -6.82
N ILE A 34 11.07 10.93 -7.96
CA ILE A 34 10.70 10.34 -9.24
C ILE A 34 11.76 10.55 -10.32
N ALA A 35 11.95 9.52 -11.12
CA ALA A 35 12.69 9.52 -12.36
C ALA A 35 11.71 9.23 -13.52
N ILE A 36 11.76 10.07 -14.55
CA ILE A 36 10.91 9.95 -15.74
C ILE A 36 11.74 9.35 -16.87
N ASP A 37 11.26 8.26 -17.46
CA ASP A 37 11.84 7.65 -18.64
C ASP A 37 10.90 7.79 -19.85
N PHE A 38 11.28 8.67 -20.78
CA PHE A 38 10.51 8.93 -22.00
C PHE A 38 10.62 7.81 -23.05
N SER A 39 11.63 6.95 -22.96
CA SER A 39 11.80 5.84 -23.89
C SER A 39 10.83 4.70 -23.58
N THR A 40 10.64 4.42 -22.30
CA THR A 40 9.70 3.41 -21.79
C THR A 40 8.33 3.98 -21.46
N HIS A 41 8.18 5.32 -21.47
CA HIS A 41 6.99 6.03 -21.00
C HIS A 41 6.61 5.70 -19.54
N THR A 42 7.62 5.52 -18.69
CA THR A 42 7.41 5.14 -17.28
C THR A 42 7.92 6.20 -16.30
N ILE A 43 7.31 6.20 -15.11
CA ILE A 43 7.78 6.94 -13.93
C ILE A 43 8.21 5.89 -12.91
N ALA A 44 9.46 5.98 -12.45
CA ALA A 44 10.02 5.10 -11.45
C ALA A 44 10.51 5.91 -10.25
N GLY A 45 10.51 5.35 -9.05
CA GLY A 45 11.06 6.05 -7.89
C GLY A 45 10.48 5.59 -6.57
N TYR A 46 10.42 6.53 -5.62
CA TYR A 46 9.91 6.30 -4.27
C TYR A 46 8.73 7.22 -3.97
N ALA A 47 7.70 6.65 -3.35
CA ALA A 47 6.66 7.38 -2.64
C ALA A 47 6.87 7.18 -1.13
N HIS A 48 7.11 8.26 -0.40
CA HIS A 48 7.21 8.26 1.05
C HIS A 48 5.90 8.76 1.64
N LEU A 49 5.18 7.86 2.32
CA LEU A 49 3.88 8.13 2.93
C LEU A 49 4.04 8.27 4.43
N THR A 50 3.83 9.45 4.98
CA THR A 50 3.68 9.62 6.42
C THR A 50 2.25 9.26 6.82
N VAL A 51 2.10 8.32 7.75
CA VAL A 51 0.81 7.74 8.17
C VAL A 51 0.60 7.94 9.67
N ASP A 52 -0.60 8.39 10.04
CA ASP A 52 -1.11 8.39 11.41
C ASP A 52 -2.07 7.20 11.60
N LYS A 53 -1.79 6.31 12.55
CA LYS A 53 -2.72 5.23 12.93
C LYS A 53 -3.82 5.79 13.84
N LYS A 54 -5.05 5.33 13.61
CA LYS A 54 -6.25 5.65 14.40
C LYS A 54 -6.66 4.51 15.35
N VAL A 55 -6.04 3.35 15.20
CA VAL A 55 -6.25 2.16 16.03
C VAL A 55 -4.97 1.79 16.76
N GLU A 56 -5.10 1.13 17.92
CA GLU A 56 -3.95 0.71 18.73
C GLU A 56 -3.04 -0.26 17.96
N ASN A 57 -3.66 -1.27 17.34
CA ASN A 57 -2.99 -2.36 16.62
C ASN A 57 -3.31 -2.28 15.12
N LEU A 58 -2.42 -1.64 14.36
CA LEU A 58 -2.47 -1.59 12.91
C LEU A 58 -1.47 -2.61 12.33
N GLU A 59 -1.96 -3.80 11.99
CA GLU A 59 -1.11 -4.90 11.50
C GLU A 59 -0.72 -4.74 10.03
N SER A 60 -1.59 -4.11 9.24
CA SER A 60 -1.38 -3.86 7.83
C SER A 60 -1.83 -2.47 7.40
N LEU A 61 -1.13 -1.91 6.41
CA LEU A 61 -1.55 -0.74 5.66
C LEU A 61 -2.12 -1.22 4.32
N ILE A 62 -3.36 -0.84 4.03
CA ILE A 62 -4.04 -1.17 2.78
C ILE A 62 -4.07 0.08 1.90
N LEU A 63 -3.56 -0.04 0.68
CA LEU A 63 -3.52 1.03 -0.32
C LEU A 63 -4.14 0.56 -1.64
N ASP A 64 -4.77 1.50 -2.35
CA ASP A 64 -5.19 1.32 -3.73
C ASP A 64 -4.00 1.52 -4.67
N ILE A 65 -3.81 0.62 -5.64
CA ILE A 65 -2.84 0.79 -6.73
C ILE A 65 -3.47 0.43 -8.07
N ARG A 66 -2.94 0.99 -9.15
CA ARG A 66 -3.34 0.63 -10.52
C ARG A 66 -2.13 0.75 -11.45
N ASP A 67 -1.87 -0.30 -12.21
CA ASP A 67 -0.81 -0.34 -13.21
C ASP A 67 0.57 0.07 -12.63
N LEU A 68 0.82 -0.32 -11.37
CA LEU A 68 2.07 -0.11 -10.66
C LEU A 68 2.80 -1.43 -10.41
N SER A 69 4.08 -1.46 -10.72
CA SER A 69 5.01 -2.50 -10.27
C SER A 69 5.65 -2.06 -8.95
N ILE A 70 5.28 -2.71 -7.84
CA ILE A 70 5.87 -2.45 -6.52
C ILE A 70 7.13 -3.30 -6.36
N GLN A 71 8.27 -2.64 -6.17
CA GLN A 71 9.57 -3.30 -6.10
C GLN A 71 10.03 -3.54 -4.67
N LYS A 72 9.75 -2.60 -3.77
CA LYS A 72 10.21 -2.65 -2.37
C LYS A 72 9.30 -1.80 -1.50
N VAL A 73 9.04 -2.26 -0.28
CA VAL A 73 8.37 -1.46 0.76
C VAL A 73 9.23 -1.50 2.01
N THR A 74 9.45 -0.35 2.64
CA THR A 74 10.24 -0.24 3.87
C THR A 74 9.59 0.71 4.87
N LEU A 75 9.75 0.41 6.16
CA LEU A 75 9.47 1.31 7.26
C LEU A 75 10.69 2.20 7.48
N GLN A 76 10.54 3.51 7.31
CA GLN A 76 11.68 4.43 7.28
C GLN A 76 12.35 4.58 8.64
N GLU A 77 11.60 4.48 9.74
CA GLU A 77 12.16 4.71 11.09
C GLU A 77 13.24 3.70 11.51
N ASN A 78 13.28 2.53 10.89
CA ASN A 78 14.27 1.49 11.17
C ASN A 78 14.81 0.84 9.89
N GLU A 79 14.51 1.43 8.72
CA GLU A 79 14.86 0.92 7.39
C GLU A 79 14.49 -0.56 7.17
N LYS A 80 13.47 -1.06 7.89
CA LYS A 80 13.09 -2.46 7.84
C LYS A 80 12.20 -2.73 6.63
N ASP A 81 12.55 -3.77 5.87
CA ASP A 81 11.73 -4.27 4.78
C ASP A 81 10.36 -4.78 5.30
N CYS A 82 9.31 -4.37 4.62
CA CYS A 82 7.94 -4.82 4.86
C CYS A 82 7.54 -5.84 3.80
N GLU A 83 6.99 -6.97 4.22
CA GLU A 83 6.30 -7.87 3.31
C GLU A 83 5.06 -7.18 2.74
N PHE A 84 4.77 -7.39 1.46
CA PHE A 84 3.56 -6.89 0.84
C PHE A 84 2.94 -7.93 -0.10
N GLU A 85 1.63 -7.79 -0.32
CA GLU A 85 0.85 -8.60 -1.24
C GLU A 85 0.02 -7.68 -2.14
N ILE A 86 -0.03 -8.00 -3.43
CA ILE A 86 -0.92 -7.34 -4.38
C ILE A 86 -1.99 -8.36 -4.76
N THR A 87 -3.24 -8.07 -4.41
CA THR A 87 -4.38 -8.88 -4.82
C THR A 87 -5.15 -8.14 -5.90
N ASN A 88 -5.49 -8.84 -6.99
CA ASN A 88 -6.40 -8.34 -8.01
C ASN A 88 -7.84 -8.81 -7.70
N PRO A 89 -8.70 -7.93 -7.16
CA PRO A 89 -10.09 -8.24 -6.90
C PRO A 89 -10.85 -8.56 -8.19
N LEU A 90 -11.99 -9.24 -8.03
CA LEU A 90 -12.94 -9.59 -9.10
C LEU A 90 -13.46 -8.39 -9.92
N ASN A 91 -13.18 -7.15 -9.48
CA ASN A 91 -13.58 -5.90 -10.13
C ASN A 91 -12.35 -5.05 -10.49
N ALA A 92 -11.62 -5.44 -11.54
CA ALA A 92 -10.45 -4.71 -12.05
C ALA A 92 -10.69 -3.21 -12.30
N LYS A 93 -11.95 -2.77 -12.40
CA LYS A 93 -12.36 -1.35 -12.46
C LYS A 93 -11.79 -0.50 -11.32
N PHE A 94 -11.58 -1.07 -10.13
CA PHE A 94 -11.04 -0.35 -8.97
C PHE A 94 -9.53 -0.52 -8.79
N GLY A 95 -8.85 -1.15 -9.76
CA GLY A 95 -7.43 -1.47 -9.64
C GLY A 95 -7.18 -2.67 -8.74
N SER A 96 -6.08 -2.63 -8.01
CA SER A 96 -5.56 -3.71 -7.17
C SER A 96 -5.39 -3.24 -5.74
N LYS A 97 -5.52 -4.17 -4.80
CA LYS A 97 -5.29 -3.92 -3.38
C LYS A 97 -3.84 -4.24 -3.03
N LEU A 98 -3.09 -3.23 -2.58
CA LEU A 98 -1.77 -3.40 -1.98
C LEU A 98 -1.91 -3.54 -0.47
N THR A 99 -1.53 -4.70 0.06
CA THR A 99 -1.51 -5.00 1.50
C THR A 99 -0.07 -5.00 1.98
N ILE A 100 0.32 -4.04 2.82
CA ILE A 100 1.67 -3.94 3.40
C ILE A 100 1.59 -4.44 4.84
N LYS A 101 2.36 -5.46 5.19
CA LYS A 101 2.44 -5.98 6.56
C LYS A 101 3.41 -5.13 7.37
N LEU A 102 2.88 -4.44 8.38
CA LEU A 102 3.64 -3.51 9.22
C LEU A 102 4.25 -4.20 10.45
N GLY A 103 3.63 -5.29 10.92
CA GLY A 103 3.95 -5.89 12.21
C GLY A 103 3.52 -4.99 13.37
N GLN A 104 4.18 -5.10 14.54
CA GLN A 104 3.90 -4.21 15.67
C GLN A 104 4.52 -2.82 15.44
N VAL A 105 3.75 -1.90 14.87
CA VAL A 105 4.13 -0.48 14.83
C VAL A 105 3.69 0.17 16.13
N VAL A 106 4.67 0.46 16.98
CA VAL A 106 4.44 1.06 18.30
C VAL A 106 4.06 2.54 18.18
N LYS A 107 4.67 3.27 17.23
CA LYS A 107 4.46 4.70 17.06
C LYS A 107 3.09 5.00 16.46
N THR A 108 2.52 6.15 16.87
CA THR A 108 1.25 6.64 16.31
C THR A 108 1.43 7.19 14.89
N ARG A 109 2.60 7.78 14.60
CA ARG A 109 3.00 8.27 13.29
C ARG A 109 4.22 7.52 12.79
N PHE A 110 4.20 7.09 11.54
CA PHE A 110 5.29 6.37 10.88
C PHE A 110 5.40 6.72 9.40
N THR A 111 6.52 6.39 8.76
CA THR A 111 6.70 6.64 7.31
C THR A 111 6.99 5.34 6.55
N ILE A 112 6.20 5.09 5.51
CA ILE A 112 6.41 3.97 4.60
C ILE A 112 6.99 4.49 3.30
N SER A 113 8.12 3.91 2.89
CA SER A 113 8.74 4.19 1.61
C SER A 113 8.44 3.06 0.63
N ILE A 114 7.79 3.39 -0.49
CA ILE A 114 7.36 2.45 -1.52
C ILE A 114 8.16 2.72 -2.78
N LYS A 115 9.01 1.77 -3.19
CA LYS A 115 9.68 1.82 -4.49
C LYS A 115 8.75 1.26 -5.56
N TYR A 116 8.49 2.03 -6.61
CA TYR A 116 7.55 1.65 -7.66
C TYR A 116 8.03 2.04 -9.07
N VAL A 117 7.37 1.44 -10.08
CA VAL A 117 7.45 1.84 -11.49
C VAL A 117 6.03 1.78 -12.10
N THR A 118 5.65 2.80 -12.88
CA THR A 118 4.38 2.78 -13.65
C THR A 118 4.50 1.88 -14.86
N SER A 119 3.38 1.31 -15.32
CA SER A 119 3.31 0.43 -16.49
C SER A 119 2.55 1.06 -17.65
#